data_AF-A0A961ZCP1-F1
#
_entry.id   AF-A0A961ZCP1-F1
#
_cell.length_a   1.000
_cell.length_b   1.000
_cell.length_c   1.000
_cell.angle_alpha   90.00
_cell.angle_beta   90.00
_cell.angle_gamma   90.00
#
_symmetry.space_group_name_H-M   'P 1'
#
loop_
_entity.id
_entity.type
_entity.pdbx_description
1 polymer ?
#
loop_
_entity_poly.entity_id
_entity_poly.type
_entity_poly.pdbx_seq_one_letter_code
_entity_poly.pdbx_strand_id
1 'polypeptide(L)'
;MFIPPLLILPLIIYNLVAFDLVGSREMGWAQPVFSFSMPSGAVWSMNVADLLVVFALVLLLIDVIRSRHIVRKMMNLGASLLVLAIYVGEFVLVPAAATSVFFACLVMSGVDAITKLLTPARPGPVHLPRFDD
;
A
#
# COMPACT_ATOMS: atom_id res chain seq x y z
N MET A 1 -2.73 -19.67 4.86
CA MET A 1 -3.03 -18.40 5.58
C MET A 1 -3.43 -17.36 4.54
N PHE A 2 -4.55 -16.66 4.73
CA PHE A 2 -4.94 -15.53 3.88
C PHE A 2 -4.03 -14.35 4.23
N ILE A 3 -3.50 -13.66 3.23
CA ILE A 3 -2.65 -12.49 3.43
C ILE A 3 -3.47 -11.28 2.98
N PRO A 4 -4.05 -10.51 3.91
CA PRO A 4 -4.75 -9.29 3.55
C PRO A 4 -3.75 -8.29 2.93
N PRO A 5 -4.19 -7.44 1.98
CA PRO A 5 -3.35 -6.39 1.43
C PRO A 5 -3.00 -5.41 2.54
N LEU A 6 -1.71 -5.20 2.78
CA LEU A 6 -1.26 -4.29 3.84
C LEU A 6 -1.64 -2.84 3.53
N LEU A 7 -1.80 -2.51 2.25
CA LEU A 7 -2.25 -1.18 1.81
C LEU A 7 -3.68 -0.83 2.19
N ILE A 8 -4.44 -1.74 2.82
CA ILE A 8 -5.69 -1.36 3.50
C ILE A 8 -5.43 -0.44 4.71
N LEU A 9 -4.25 -0.54 5.34
CA LEU A 9 -3.92 0.28 6.51
C LEU A 9 -3.77 1.78 6.16
N PRO A 10 -2.98 2.20 5.16
CA PRO A 10 -2.91 3.61 4.78
C PRO A 10 -4.26 4.14 4.28
N LEU A 11 -5.10 3.30 3.66
CA LEU A 11 -6.47 3.67 3.27
C LEU A 11 -7.31 4.05 4.50
N ILE A 12 -7.28 3.20 5.53
CA ILE A 12 -8.00 3.46 6.78
C ILE A 12 -7.46 4.72 7.46
N ILE A 13 -6.14 4.82 7.62
CA ILE A 13 -5.49 5.97 8.28
C ILE A 13 -5.85 7.27 7.56
N TYR A 14 -5.80 7.28 6.22
CA TYR A 14 -6.17 8.46 5.45
C TYR A 14 -7.61 8.87 5.72
N ASN A 15 -8.56 7.93 5.66
CA ASN A 15 -9.97 8.23 5.89
C ASN A 15 -10.24 8.74 7.31
N LEU A 16 -9.56 8.20 8.33
CA LEU A 16 -9.68 8.70 9.70
C LEU A 16 -9.30 10.19 9.81
N VAL A 17 -8.25 10.62 9.10
CA VAL A 17 -7.82 12.03 9.11
C VAL A 17 -8.68 12.88 8.17
N ALA A 18 -9.06 12.34 7.01
CA ALA A 18 -9.81 13.06 5.99
C ALA A 18 -11.25 13.39 6.42
N PHE A 19 -11.81 12.61 7.34
CA PHE A 19 -13.14 12.81 7.95
C PHE A 19 -13.08 13.34 9.39
N ASP A 20 -11.95 13.92 9.81
CA ASP A 20 -11.77 14.52 11.14
C ASP A 20 -12.08 13.58 12.32
N LEU A 21 -11.97 12.26 12.11
CA LEU A 21 -12.12 11.26 13.16
C LEU A 21 -10.87 11.17 14.04
N VAL A 22 -9.71 11.55 13.49
CA VAL A 22 -8.43 11.67 14.19
C VAL A 22 -7.72 12.94 13.73
N GLY A 23 -7.55 13.90 14.65
CA GLY A 23 -6.96 15.20 14.34
C GLY A 23 -7.91 16.13 13.57
N SER A 24 -7.36 17.19 12.96
CA SER A 24 -8.10 18.06 12.03
C SER A 24 -7.49 17.98 10.63
N ARG A 25 -8.31 17.93 9.59
CA ARG A 25 -7.93 17.82 8.18
C ARG A 25 -7.08 19.00 7.72
N GLU A 26 -7.42 20.21 8.16
CA GLU A 26 -6.72 21.44 7.76
C GLU A 26 -5.31 21.55 8.37
N MET A 27 -5.15 21.10 9.61
CA MET A 27 -3.90 21.27 10.34
C MET A 27 -3.04 20.01 10.27
N GLY A 28 -3.67 18.82 10.31
CA GLY A 28 -3.04 17.53 10.50
C GLY A 28 -2.07 17.13 9.39
N TRP A 29 -2.43 17.30 8.11
CA TRP A 29 -1.57 16.87 7.00
C TRP A 29 -0.30 17.71 6.85
N ALA A 30 -0.42 19.02 7.05
CA ALA A 30 0.68 19.96 6.92
C ALA A 30 1.54 20.08 8.19
N GLN A 31 1.17 19.39 9.28
CA GLN A 31 1.96 19.43 10.51
C GLN A 31 3.36 18.86 10.26
N PRO A 32 4.43 19.66 10.48
CA PRO A 32 5.79 19.14 10.43
C PRO A 32 6.02 18.17 11.59
N VAL A 33 6.53 16.99 11.28
CA VAL A 33 6.91 15.97 12.27
C VAL A 33 8.40 16.07 12.60
N PHE A 34 9.22 16.27 11.56
CA PHE A 34 10.65 16.47 11.69
C PHE A 34 11.12 17.60 10.77
N SER A 35 12.12 18.34 11.23
CA SER A 35 12.80 19.34 10.42
C SER A 35 14.29 19.35 10.73
N PHE A 36 15.12 19.41 9.71
CA PHE A 36 16.58 19.47 9.86
C PHE A 36 17.18 20.43 8.85
N SER A 37 18.18 21.19 9.29
CA SER A 37 18.96 22.10 8.45
C SER A 37 20.01 21.32 7.67
N MET A 38 19.85 21.26 6.35
CA MET A 38 20.75 20.56 5.45
C MET A 38 22.08 21.29 5.29
N PRO A 39 23.19 20.57 5.01
CA PRO A 39 24.47 21.17 4.64
C PRO A 39 24.41 22.09 3.41
N SER A 40 23.38 21.94 2.57
CA SER A 40 23.10 22.84 1.44
C SER A 40 22.55 24.21 1.86
N GLY A 41 22.24 24.42 3.15
CA GLY A 41 21.63 25.64 3.68
C GLY A 41 20.09 25.66 3.65
N ALA A 42 19.45 24.64 3.06
CA ALA A 42 17.99 24.49 3.08
C ALA A 42 17.49 23.84 4.38
N VAL A 43 16.28 24.17 4.82
CA VAL A 43 15.59 23.42 5.88
C VAL A 43 14.68 22.40 5.21
N TRP A 44 14.99 21.13 5.40
CA TRP A 44 14.09 20.07 4.98
C TRP A 44 13.15 19.73 6.12
N SER A 45 11.86 19.67 5.81
CA SER A 45 10.83 19.27 6.75
C SER A 45 10.00 18.15 6.15
N MET A 46 9.69 17.16 6.98
CA MET A 46 8.78 16.08 6.67
C MET A 46 7.51 16.29 7.50
N ASN A 47 6.37 16.31 6.82
CA ASN A 47 5.07 16.46 7.47
C ASN A 47 4.36 15.10 7.66
N VAL A 48 3.19 15.13 8.29
CA VAL A 48 2.38 13.92 8.53
C VAL A 48 1.95 13.26 7.23
N ALA A 49 1.65 14.05 6.19
CA ALA A 49 1.32 13.56 4.86
C ALA A 49 2.47 12.71 4.26
N ASP A 50 3.69 13.21 4.31
CA ASP A 50 4.89 12.52 3.84
C ASP A 50 5.12 11.22 4.62
N LEU A 51 4.88 11.26 5.93
CA LEU A 51 5.04 10.09 6.80
C LEU A 51 4.05 8.97 6.43
N LEU A 52 2.80 9.31 6.08
CA LEU A 52 1.83 8.33 5.58
C LEU A 52 2.28 7.71 4.26
N VAL A 53 2.84 8.51 3.35
CA VAL A 53 3.38 8.00 2.07
C VAL A 53 4.55 7.05 2.31
N VAL A 54 5.50 7.42 3.16
CA VAL A 54 6.63 6.54 3.52
C VAL A 54 6.14 5.27 4.19
N PHE A 55 5.17 5.37 5.09
CA PHE A 55 4.56 4.21 5.73
C PHE A 55 3.89 3.27 4.72
N ALA A 56 3.09 3.80 3.80
CA ALA A 56 2.48 3.03 2.71
C ALA A 56 3.54 2.35 1.83
N LEU A 57 4.64 3.04 1.54
CA LEU A 57 5.76 2.48 0.78
C LEU A 57 6.42 1.31 1.50
N VAL A 58 6.66 1.43 2.81
CA VAL A 58 7.22 0.32 3.61
C VAL A 58 6.27 -0.88 3.63
N LEU A 59 4.97 -0.65 3.78
CA LEU A 59 3.96 -1.72 3.72
C LEU A 59 3.92 -2.40 2.35
N LEU A 60 4.04 -1.64 1.26
CA LEU A 60 4.17 -2.17 -0.09
C LEU A 60 5.36 -3.11 -0.19
N LEU A 61 6.54 -2.71 0.31
CA LEU A 61 7.74 -3.55 0.29
C LEU A 61 7.54 -4.87 1.04
N ILE A 62 6.89 -4.82 2.21
CA ILE A 62 6.57 -6.02 2.99
C ILE A 62 5.63 -6.95 2.20
N ASP A 63 4.61 -6.40 1.55
CA ASP A 63 3.64 -7.18 0.78
C ASP A 63 4.29 -7.86 -0.43
N VAL A 64 5.16 -7.15 -1.15
CA VAL A 64 5.93 -7.70 -2.27
C VAL A 64 6.78 -8.90 -1.83
N ILE A 65 7.46 -8.80 -0.69
CA ILE A 65 8.28 -9.89 -0.15
C ILE A 65 7.41 -11.09 0.27
N ARG A 66 6.25 -10.83 0.88
CA ARG A 66 5.34 -11.85 1.41
C ARG A 66 4.57 -12.60 0.32
N SER A 67 4.42 -12.03 -0.87
CA SER A 67 3.52 -12.54 -1.93
C SER A 67 3.98 -13.85 -2.64
N ARG A 68 4.90 -14.63 -2.07
CA ARG A 68 5.51 -15.80 -2.74
C ARG A 68 4.84 -17.16 -2.49
N HIS A 69 3.64 -17.20 -1.88
CA HIS A 69 2.95 -18.46 -1.55
C HIS A 69 1.79 -18.81 -2.50
N ILE A 70 1.80 -20.03 -3.03
CA ILE A 70 0.95 -20.54 -4.13
C ILE A 70 -0.50 -20.75 -3.73
N VAL A 71 -0.71 -21.24 -2.51
CA VAL A 71 -1.94 -21.95 -2.10
C VAL A 71 -3.20 -21.07 -2.14
N ARG A 72 -3.05 -19.75 -2.26
CA ARG A 72 -4.16 -18.77 -2.23
C ARG A 72 -3.96 -17.59 -3.21
N LYS A 73 -3.24 -17.80 -4.33
CA LYS A 73 -2.94 -16.72 -5.31
C LYS A 73 -4.20 -15.93 -5.71
N MET A 74 -5.29 -16.62 -6.07
CA MET A 74 -6.53 -15.98 -6.54
C MET A 74 -7.19 -15.12 -5.45
N MET A 75 -7.22 -15.59 -4.20
CA MET A 75 -7.81 -14.84 -3.09
C MET A 75 -6.97 -13.62 -2.72
N ASN A 76 -5.64 -13.75 -2.74
CA ASN A 76 -4.75 -12.62 -2.47
C ASN A 76 -4.84 -11.55 -3.58
N LEU A 77 -4.94 -11.96 -4.84
CA LEU A 77 -5.19 -11.06 -5.96
C LEU A 77 -6.55 -10.36 -5.82
N GLY A 78 -7.62 -11.11 -5.57
CA GLY A 78 -8.96 -10.55 -5.39
C GLY A 78 -9.04 -9.52 -4.26
N ALA A 79 -8.37 -9.77 -3.14
CA ALA A 79 -8.33 -8.81 -2.03
C ALA A 79 -7.57 -7.53 -2.39
N SER A 80 -6.44 -7.63 -3.11
CA SER A 80 -5.68 -6.45 -3.55
C SER A 80 -6.44 -5.64 -4.59
N LEU A 81 -7.13 -6.31 -5.52
CA LEU A 81 -8.02 -5.66 -6.47
C LEU A 81 -9.20 -4.96 -5.79
N LEU A 82 -9.74 -5.54 -4.72
CA LEU A 82 -10.78 -4.89 -3.92
C LEU A 82 -10.27 -3.61 -3.26
N VAL A 83 -9.10 -3.65 -2.63
CA VAL A 83 -8.47 -2.45 -2.03
C VAL A 83 -8.19 -1.39 -3.09
N LEU A 84 -7.67 -1.78 -4.26
CA LEU A 84 -7.46 -0.86 -5.39
C LEU A 84 -8.79 -0.23 -5.86
N ALA A 85 -9.86 -1.01 -5.95
CA ALA A 85 -11.18 -0.52 -6.34
C ALA A 85 -11.73 0.50 -5.34
N ILE A 86 -11.51 0.29 -4.04
CA ILE A 86 -11.91 1.26 -3.00
C ILE A 86 -11.09 2.55 -3.15
N TYR A 87 -9.77 2.46 -3.32
CA TYR A 87 -8.94 3.64 -3.59
C TYR A 87 -9.43 4.43 -4.81
N VAL A 88 -9.71 3.76 -5.94
CA VAL A 88 -10.21 4.43 -7.15
C VAL A 88 -11.59 5.07 -6.89
N GLY A 89 -12.50 4.32 -6.25
CA GLY A 89 -13.83 4.81 -5.93
C GLY A 89 -13.80 6.05 -5.05
N GLU A 90 -13.02 6.03 -3.97
CA GLU A 90 -12.84 7.18 -3.10
C GLU A 90 -12.19 8.36 -3.82
N PHE A 91 -11.13 8.14 -4.61
CA PHE A 91 -10.47 9.22 -5.34
C PHE A 91 -11.41 9.97 -6.29
N VAL A 92 -12.34 9.25 -6.93
CA VAL A 92 -13.29 9.82 -7.90
C VAL A 92 -14.51 10.44 -7.19
N LEU A 93 -15.02 9.79 -6.14
CA LEU A 93 -16.30 10.15 -5.53
C LEU A 93 -16.17 11.05 -4.30
N VAL A 94 -15.02 11.07 -3.64
CA VAL A 94 -14.83 11.75 -2.36
C VAL A 94 -13.92 12.97 -2.56
N PRO A 95 -14.45 14.21 -2.44
CA PRO A 95 -13.64 15.43 -2.57
C PRO A 95 -12.46 15.45 -1.57
N ALA A 96 -12.64 14.83 -0.42
CA ALA A 96 -11.62 14.71 0.60
C ALA A 96 -10.40 13.88 0.17
N ALA A 97 -10.54 13.00 -0.82
CA ALA A 97 -9.50 12.13 -1.37
C ALA A 97 -8.72 12.76 -2.54
N ALA A 98 -9.11 13.94 -3.02
CA ALA A 98 -8.42 14.66 -4.10
C ALA A 98 -7.10 15.32 -3.63
N THR A 99 -6.17 14.50 -3.13
CA THR A 99 -4.84 14.93 -2.62
C THR A 99 -3.72 14.11 -3.26
N SER A 100 -2.52 14.68 -3.30
CA SER A 100 -1.32 13.98 -3.77
C SER A 100 -0.96 12.77 -2.91
N VAL A 101 -1.21 12.86 -1.59
CA VAL A 101 -0.98 11.79 -0.61
C VAL A 101 -1.84 10.57 -0.91
N PHE A 102 -3.15 10.80 -1.11
CA PHE A 102 -4.08 9.74 -1.44
C PHE A 102 -3.76 9.11 -2.79
N PHE A 103 -3.45 9.95 -3.79
CA PHE A 103 -3.07 9.49 -5.12
C PHE A 103 -1.79 8.63 -5.08
N ALA A 104 -0.79 9.00 -4.29
CA ALA A 104 0.41 8.18 -4.10
C ALA A 104 0.07 6.80 -3.50
N CYS A 105 -0.81 6.75 -2.49
CA CYS A 105 -1.28 5.49 -1.91
C CYS A 105 -2.07 4.64 -2.92
N LEU A 106 -2.92 5.27 -3.74
CA LEU A 106 -3.64 4.61 -4.84
C LEU A 106 -2.67 3.97 -5.83
N VAL A 107 -1.64 4.70 -6.26
CA VAL A 107 -0.62 4.17 -7.18
C VAL A 107 0.12 2.99 -6.55
N MET A 108 0.49 3.07 -5.27
CA MET A 108 1.08 1.95 -4.54
C MET A 108 0.14 0.74 -4.51
N SER A 109 -1.17 0.95 -4.29
CA SER A 109 -2.17 -0.13 -4.35
C SER A 109 -2.26 -0.76 -5.74
N GLY A 110 -2.08 0.04 -6.80
CA GLY A 110 -1.99 -0.46 -8.17
C GLY A 110 -0.76 -1.34 -8.38
N VAL A 111 0.41 -0.91 -7.89
CA VAL A 111 1.66 -1.69 -7.96
C VAL A 111 1.55 -3.02 -7.22
N ASP A 112 0.89 -3.03 -6.07
CA ASP A 112 0.63 -4.25 -5.30
C ASP A 112 -0.23 -5.25 -6.09
N ALA A 113 -1.33 -4.78 -6.68
CA ALA A 113 -2.22 -5.62 -7.50
C ALA A 113 -1.48 -6.21 -8.72
N ILE A 114 -0.66 -5.40 -9.39
CA ILE A 114 0.17 -5.85 -10.52
C ILE A 114 1.19 -6.89 -10.07
N THR A 115 1.84 -6.69 -8.93
CA THR A 115 2.83 -7.64 -8.39
C THR A 115 2.17 -8.99 -8.10
N LYS A 116 1.00 -8.99 -7.46
CA LYS A 116 0.23 -10.21 -7.17
C LYS A 116 -0.26 -10.91 -8.45
N LEU A 117 -0.60 -10.17 -9.49
CA LEU A 117 -0.95 -10.70 -10.81
C LEU A 117 0.26 -11.41 -11.45
N LEU A 118 1.41 -10.72 -11.49
CA LEU A 118 2.64 -11.17 -12.14
C LEU A 118 3.35 -12.31 -11.41
N THR A 119 3.16 -12.46 -10.10
CA THR A 119 3.86 -13.50 -9.33
C THR A 119 3.38 -14.90 -9.77
N PRO A 120 4.25 -15.76 -10.34
CA PRO A 120 3.86 -17.08 -10.81
C PRO A 120 3.60 -18.04 -9.66
N ALA A 121 2.72 -19.02 -9.88
CA ALA A 121 2.62 -20.17 -9.00
C ALA A 121 3.92 -20.98 -9.12
N ARG A 122 4.59 -21.29 -8.00
CA ARG A 122 5.73 -22.20 -8.00
C ARG A 122 5.26 -23.56 -8.58
N PRO A 123 6.03 -24.19 -9.47
CA PRO A 123 5.73 -25.54 -9.91
C PRO A 123 5.71 -26.48 -8.69
N GLY A 124 4.74 -27.39 -8.68
CA GLY A 124 4.71 -28.49 -7.70
C GLY A 124 5.96 -29.37 -7.82
N PRO A 125 6.24 -30.20 -6.81
CA PRO A 125 7.36 -31.13 -6.89
C PRO A 125 7.24 -31.97 -8.16
N VAL A 126 8.27 -31.92 -9.01
CA VAL A 126 8.37 -32.74 -10.21
C VAL A 126 8.42 -34.19 -9.75
N HIS A 127 7.34 -34.95 -9.94
CA HIS A 127 7.38 -36.40 -9.81
C HIS A 127 8.23 -36.92 -10.97
N LEU A 128 9.50 -37.19 -10.69
CA LEU A 128 10.30 -37.99 -11.61
C LEU A 128 9.68 -39.38 -11.68
N PRO A 129 9.54 -39.98 -12.87
CA PRO A 129 9.18 -41.38 -12.98
C PRO A 129 10.16 -42.18 -12.14
N ARG A 130 9.64 -42.90 -11.15
CA ARG A 130 10.44 -43.87 -10.40
C ARG A 130 10.62 -45.05 -11.35
N PHE A 131 11.78 -45.10 -11.99
CA PHE A 131 12.22 -46.29 -12.70
C PHE A 131 12.68 -47.26 -11.61
N ASP A 132 11.71 -47.93 -10.99
CA ASP A 132 11.96 -49.11 -10.19
C ASP A 132 11.76 -50.31 -11.12
N ASP A 133 12.87 -51.05 -11.35
CA ASP A 133 12.99 -52.23 -12.20
C ASP A 133 12.30 -53.48 -11.61
#